data_AF-A0A939ATE0-F1
#
_entry.id   AF-A0A939ATE0-F1
#
_cell.length_a   1.000
_cell.length_b   1.000
_cell.length_c   1.000
_cell.angle_alpha   90.00
_cell.angle_beta   90.00
_cell.angle_gamma   90.00
#
_symmetry.space_group_name_H-M   'P 1'
#
loop_
_entity.id
_entity.type
_entity.pdbx_description
1 polymer ?
#
loop_
_entity_poly.entity_id
_entity_poly.type
_entity_poly.pdbx_seq_one_letter_code
_entity_poly.pdbx_strand_id
1 'polypeptide(L)'
;MGLRWLRGYGNSDAPTADAGLLETLTPARAPDVKADFVTPALQSLFSGGIGGLAGALIAWRAEQDVLLWAAIGFVGVLAAAWAFSLGLVRDLLWTVERVGRLDLDGDGQEGKPEPHAMVVNADVARQRAAQHERQRARVMRLADLLEFVRQVAMKGTSERALGIRPGTEARTRYLATRDLLIGLGIARWKDAGRPQAGWTLILTADEAVPLLKKHVMDVV
;
A
#
# COMPACT_ATOMS: atom_id res chain seq x y z
N MET A 1 -41.56 11.84 42.90
CA MET A 1 -41.16 12.36 41.58
C MET A 1 -39.76 11.84 41.28
N GLY A 2 -39.60 11.01 40.24
CA GLY A 2 -38.28 10.57 39.80
C GLY A 2 -38.28 9.20 39.15
N LEU A 3 -37.86 9.17 37.88
CA LEU A 3 -37.36 8.04 37.09
C LEU A 3 -38.41 7.12 36.45
N ARG A 4 -39.03 7.66 35.40
CA ARG A 4 -39.49 6.92 34.22
C ARG A 4 -38.63 7.40 33.05
N TRP A 5 -38.37 6.53 32.07
CA TRP A 5 -37.53 6.72 30.86
C TRP A 5 -36.04 6.45 31.12
N LEU A 6 -35.31 5.54 30.44
CA LEU A 6 -35.40 5.07 29.06
C LEU A 6 -35.02 3.58 28.96
N ARG A 7 -35.98 2.73 28.59
CA ARG A 7 -35.72 1.44 27.94
C ARG A 7 -35.74 1.71 26.44
N GLY A 8 -34.57 2.07 25.90
CA GLY A 8 -34.36 2.19 24.46
C GLY A 8 -34.24 0.78 23.88
N TYR A 9 -35.22 0.41 23.06
CA TYR A 9 -35.27 -0.83 22.30
C TYR A 9 -34.04 -0.96 21.40
N GLY A 10 -33.31 -2.06 21.57
CA GLY A 10 -32.36 -2.54 20.59
C GLY A 10 -33.11 -2.86 19.30
N ASN A 11 -32.96 -2.01 18.31
CA ASN A 11 -33.39 -2.27 16.95
C ASN A 11 -32.32 -3.16 16.30
N SER A 12 -32.55 -4.47 16.27
CA SER A 12 -31.64 -5.47 15.69
C SER A 12 -31.74 -5.59 14.17
N ASP A 13 -32.52 -4.73 13.51
CA ASP A 13 -32.79 -4.81 12.07
C ASP A 13 -32.05 -3.72 11.29
N ALA A 14 -30.79 -3.44 11.67
CA ALA A 14 -29.91 -2.69 10.80
C ALA A 14 -29.50 -3.63 9.63
N PRO A 15 -29.71 -3.24 8.36
CA PRO A 15 -29.22 -4.01 7.24
C PRO A 15 -27.71 -4.17 7.43
N THR A 16 -27.26 -5.41 7.55
CA THR A 16 -25.84 -5.79 7.63
C THR A 16 -25.17 -5.26 6.39
N ALA A 17 -24.60 -4.06 6.50
CA ALA A 17 -23.82 -3.42 5.47
C ALA A 17 -22.76 -4.41 5.01
N ASP A 18 -22.79 -4.68 3.70
CA ASP A 18 -21.89 -5.58 2.99
C ASP A 18 -20.49 -5.55 3.61
N ALA A 19 -20.16 -6.64 4.31
CA ALA A 19 -18.81 -6.92 4.74
C ALA A 19 -18.00 -7.09 3.45
N GLY A 20 -17.43 -5.99 2.97
CA GLY A 20 -16.55 -5.98 1.82
C GLY A 20 -15.44 -7.00 2.06
N LEU A 21 -15.51 -8.11 1.35
CA LEU A 21 -14.51 -9.16 1.27
C LEU A 21 -13.21 -8.52 0.78
N LEU A 22 -12.39 -8.06 1.73
CA LEU A 22 -11.01 -7.68 1.47
C LEU A 22 -10.20 -8.97 1.42
N GLU A 23 -10.19 -9.57 0.23
CA GLU A 23 -9.36 -10.72 -0.11
C GLU A 23 -7.89 -10.31 0.07
N THR A 24 -7.29 -10.73 1.18
CA THR A 24 -5.89 -10.45 1.46
C THR A 24 -5.07 -11.55 0.81
N LEU A 25 -4.57 -11.29 -0.39
CA LEU A 25 -3.71 -12.20 -1.14
C LEU A 25 -2.31 -12.24 -0.51
N THR A 26 -2.16 -12.94 0.62
CA THR A 26 -0.83 -13.37 1.06
C THR A 26 -0.40 -14.55 0.19
N PRO A 27 0.79 -14.52 -0.43
CA PRO A 27 1.26 -15.63 -1.24
C PRO A 27 1.37 -16.89 -0.38
N ALA A 28 0.72 -17.97 -0.84
CA ALA A 28 0.57 -19.22 -0.10
C ALA A 28 1.87 -20.00 0.11
N ARG A 29 2.94 -19.68 -0.64
CA ARG A 29 4.25 -20.35 -0.52
C ARG A 29 5.41 -19.37 -0.53
N ALA A 30 6.53 -19.79 0.08
CA ALA A 30 7.81 -19.09 -0.04
C ALA A 30 8.32 -19.15 -1.49
N PRO A 31 8.93 -18.07 -2.01
CA PRO A 31 9.43 -18.04 -3.38
C PRO A 31 10.55 -19.07 -3.60
N ASP A 32 10.44 -19.89 -4.64
CA ASP A 32 11.45 -20.87 -5.06
C ASP A 32 11.80 -20.68 -6.54
N VAL A 33 13.08 -20.44 -6.82
CA VAL A 33 13.59 -20.17 -8.18
C VAL A 33 13.32 -21.34 -9.12
N LYS A 34 13.36 -22.59 -8.65
CA LYS A 34 13.12 -23.76 -9.52
C LYS A 34 11.65 -23.85 -9.92
N ALA A 35 10.74 -23.75 -8.94
CA ALA A 35 9.31 -23.80 -9.19
C ALA A 35 8.80 -22.55 -9.94
N ASP A 36 9.31 -21.37 -9.60
CA ASP A 36 8.77 -20.08 -10.08
C ASP A 36 9.38 -19.63 -11.41
N PHE A 37 10.62 -20.02 -11.73
CA PHE A 37 11.31 -19.57 -12.96
C PHE A 37 11.66 -20.70 -13.92
N VAL A 38 12.30 -21.76 -13.44
CA VAL A 38 12.86 -22.80 -14.32
C VAL A 38 11.76 -23.60 -15.00
N THR A 39 10.73 -23.98 -14.24
CA THR A 39 9.63 -24.79 -14.76
C THR A 39 8.82 -24.04 -15.84
N PRO A 40 8.37 -22.79 -15.61
CA PRO A 40 7.70 -22.00 -16.65
C PRO A 40 8.60 -21.68 -17.85
N ALA A 41 9.91 -21.46 -17.64
CA ALA A 41 10.84 -21.19 -18.72
C ALA A 41 11.02 -22.40 -19.65
N LEU A 42 11.16 -23.61 -19.10
CA LEU A 42 11.26 -24.82 -19.92
C LEU A 42 9.94 -25.12 -20.65
N GLN A 43 8.81 -24.98 -19.95
CA GLN A 43 7.49 -25.20 -20.56
C GLN A 43 7.21 -24.20 -21.70
N SER A 44 7.60 -22.94 -21.55
CA SER A 44 7.45 -21.93 -22.59
C SER A 44 8.39 -22.17 -23.77
N LEU A 45 9.61 -22.66 -23.53
CA LEU A 45 10.56 -23.03 -24.59
C LEU A 45 10.04 -24.20 -25.43
N PHE A 46 9.50 -25.25 -24.80
CA PHE A 46 8.92 -26.38 -25.54
C PHE A 46 7.63 -25.99 -26.29
N SER A 47 6.72 -25.29 -25.63
CA SER A 47 5.43 -24.90 -26.23
C SER A 47 5.63 -23.88 -27.36
N GLY A 48 6.48 -22.88 -27.13
CA GLY A 48 6.85 -21.87 -28.11
C GLY A 48 7.67 -22.44 -29.27
N GLY A 49 8.56 -23.40 -29.00
CA GLY A 49 9.33 -24.09 -30.05
C GLY A 49 8.44 -24.88 -31.01
N ILE A 50 7.49 -25.66 -30.47
CA ILE A 50 6.54 -26.43 -31.28
C ILE A 50 5.60 -25.50 -32.05
N GLY A 51 5.04 -24.48 -31.37
CA GLY A 51 4.14 -23.51 -32.00
C GLY A 51 4.82 -22.66 -33.06
N GLY A 52 6.07 -22.25 -32.81
CA GLY A 52 6.89 -21.49 -33.74
C GLY A 52 7.23 -22.30 -35.00
N LEU A 53 7.59 -23.58 -34.85
CA LEU A 53 7.83 -24.47 -36.00
C LEU A 53 6.57 -24.68 -36.84
N ALA A 54 5.43 -24.94 -36.20
CA ALA A 54 4.15 -25.10 -36.90
C ALA A 54 3.74 -23.80 -37.62
N GLY A 55 3.88 -22.65 -36.95
CA GLY A 55 3.62 -21.34 -37.52
C GLY A 55 4.54 -21.02 -38.70
N ALA A 56 5.83 -21.32 -38.61
CA ALA A 56 6.79 -21.13 -39.69
C ALA A 56 6.47 -22.01 -40.92
N LEU A 57 6.05 -23.26 -40.70
CA LEU A 57 5.61 -24.17 -41.77
C LEU A 57 4.35 -23.68 -42.49
N ILE A 58 3.38 -23.14 -41.74
CA ILE A 58 2.15 -22.55 -42.31
C ILE A 58 2.48 -21.24 -43.05
N ALA A 59 3.35 -20.41 -42.47
CA ALA A 59 3.80 -19.16 -43.06
C ALA A 59 4.59 -19.34 -44.36
N TRP A 60 5.38 -20.40 -44.44
CA TRP A 60 6.06 -20.75 -45.68
C TRP A 60 5.11 -21.10 -46.83
N ARG A 61 3.85 -21.47 -46.53
CA ARG A 61 2.90 -21.96 -47.54
C ARG A 61 1.78 -20.99 -47.90
N ALA A 62 1.51 -19.97 -47.08
CA ALA A 62 0.36 -19.07 -47.22
C ALA A 62 0.73 -17.68 -47.76
N GLU A 63 -0.21 -17.04 -48.47
CA GLU A 63 -0.11 -15.65 -48.90
C GLU A 63 -0.23 -14.68 -47.71
N GLN A 64 0.42 -13.51 -47.80
CA GLN A 64 0.76 -12.64 -46.65
C GLN A 64 -0.43 -12.17 -45.81
N ASP A 65 -1.63 -12.02 -46.38
CA ASP A 65 -2.81 -11.49 -45.65
C ASP A 65 -3.56 -12.55 -44.83
N VAL A 66 -3.55 -13.81 -45.27
CA VAL A 66 -4.18 -14.92 -44.52
C VAL A 66 -3.33 -15.28 -43.28
N LEU A 67 -2.04 -15.01 -43.37
CA LEU A 67 -1.03 -15.33 -42.36
C LEU A 67 -1.23 -14.59 -41.04
N LEU A 68 -1.58 -13.30 -41.09
CA LEU A 68 -1.77 -12.50 -39.89
C LEU A 68 -2.95 -13.03 -39.06
N TRP A 69 -4.10 -13.29 -39.72
CA TRP A 69 -5.28 -13.80 -39.05
C TRP A 69 -5.10 -15.24 -38.55
N ALA A 70 -4.41 -16.08 -39.32
CA ALA A 70 -4.05 -17.43 -38.89
C ALA A 70 -3.12 -17.42 -37.66
N ALA A 71 -2.13 -16.51 -37.62
CA ALA A 71 -1.23 -16.37 -36.48
C ALA A 71 -1.97 -15.89 -35.22
N ILE A 72 -2.85 -14.90 -35.33
CA ILE A 72 -3.69 -14.42 -34.22
C ILE A 72 -4.58 -15.56 -33.70
N GLY A 73 -5.24 -16.30 -34.59
CA GLY A 73 -6.07 -17.44 -34.22
C GLY A 73 -5.28 -18.53 -33.51
N PHE A 74 -4.09 -18.87 -34.01
CA PHE A 74 -3.21 -19.87 -33.41
C PHE A 74 -2.77 -19.47 -32.00
N VAL A 75 -2.33 -18.22 -31.81
CA VAL A 75 -1.95 -17.71 -30.48
C VAL A 75 -3.13 -17.74 -29.52
N GLY A 76 -4.33 -17.36 -29.98
CA GLY A 76 -5.55 -17.43 -29.18
C GLY A 76 -5.89 -18.84 -28.72
N VAL A 77 -5.83 -19.82 -29.65
CA VAL A 77 -6.06 -21.24 -29.33
C VAL A 77 -5.01 -21.77 -28.35
N LEU A 78 -3.74 -21.41 -28.54
CA LEU A 78 -2.66 -21.82 -27.65
C LEU A 78 -2.85 -21.26 -26.24
N ALA A 79 -3.24 -19.98 -26.12
CA ALA A 79 -3.52 -19.34 -24.84
C ALA A 79 -4.73 -19.99 -24.13
N ALA A 80 -5.80 -20.28 -24.86
CA ALA A 80 -6.98 -20.96 -24.32
C ALA A 80 -6.66 -22.39 -23.85
N ALA A 81 -5.92 -23.16 -24.65
CA ALA A 81 -5.48 -24.51 -24.30
C ALA A 81 -4.57 -24.49 -23.06
N TRP A 82 -3.68 -23.50 -22.95
CA TRP A 82 -2.83 -23.32 -21.77
C TRP A 82 -3.65 -22.99 -20.51
N ALA A 83 -4.59 -22.04 -20.60
CA ALA A 83 -5.47 -21.69 -19.48
C ALA A 83 -6.32 -22.89 -19.01
N PHE A 84 -6.83 -23.69 -19.95
CA PHE A 84 -7.57 -24.91 -19.65
C PHE A 84 -6.69 -25.96 -18.96
N SER A 85 -5.47 -26.15 -19.44
CA SER A 85 -4.49 -27.07 -18.84
C SER A 85 -4.15 -26.68 -17.40
N LEU A 86 -3.98 -25.39 -17.11
CA LEU A 86 -3.77 -24.90 -15.74
C LEU A 86 -4.94 -25.26 -14.82
N GLY A 87 -6.18 -25.17 -15.31
CA GLY A 87 -7.37 -25.59 -14.58
C GLY A 87 -7.32 -27.09 -14.23
N LEU A 88 -7.03 -27.93 -15.22
CA LEU A 88 -6.93 -29.39 -15.03
C LEU A 88 -5.82 -29.79 -14.06
N VAL A 89 -4.63 -29.20 -14.18
CA VAL A 89 -3.50 -29.49 -13.28
C VAL A 89 -3.87 -29.13 -11.84
N ARG A 90 -4.56 -28.00 -11.63
CA ARG A 90 -4.99 -27.57 -10.30
C ARG A 90 -6.05 -28.51 -9.71
N ASP A 91 -7.04 -28.90 -10.51
CA ASP A 91 -8.07 -29.84 -10.04
C ASP A 91 -7.48 -31.23 -9.74
N LEU A 92 -6.49 -31.67 -10.53
CA LEU A 92 -5.78 -32.92 -10.29
C LEU A 92 -4.97 -32.85 -9.00
N LEU A 93 -4.23 -31.75 -8.77
CA LEU A 93 -3.46 -31.52 -7.55
C LEU A 93 -4.36 -31.68 -6.32
N TRP A 94 -5.47 -30.95 -6.27
CA TRP A 94 -6.43 -31.03 -5.17
C TRP A 94 -7.05 -32.41 -5.00
N THR A 95 -7.24 -33.15 -6.09
CA THR A 95 -7.74 -34.53 -6.02
C THR A 95 -6.71 -35.47 -5.41
N VAL A 96 -5.44 -35.33 -5.82
CA VAL A 96 -4.33 -36.13 -5.27
C VAL A 96 -4.10 -35.83 -3.80
N GLU A 97 -4.12 -34.56 -3.40
CA GLU A 97 -4.00 -34.15 -1.98
C GLU A 97 -5.14 -34.73 -1.15
N ARG A 98 -6.39 -34.66 -1.64
CA ARG A 98 -7.56 -35.21 -0.95
C ARG A 98 -7.49 -36.72 -0.77
N VAL A 99 -7.02 -37.46 -1.78
CA VAL A 99 -6.90 -38.92 -1.70
C VAL A 99 -5.68 -39.33 -0.87
N GLY A 100 -4.57 -38.60 -1.01
CA GLY A 100 -3.31 -38.89 -0.32
C GLY A 100 -3.25 -38.41 1.12
N ARG A 101 -4.12 -37.47 1.53
CA ARG A 101 -4.01 -36.71 2.79
C ARG A 101 -2.60 -36.16 3.01
N LEU A 102 -2.04 -35.65 1.92
CA LEU A 102 -0.71 -35.06 1.86
C LEU A 102 -0.90 -33.63 1.37
N ASP A 103 -0.32 -32.70 2.09
CA ASP A 103 -0.18 -31.30 1.69
C ASP A 103 1.00 -31.22 0.70
N LEU A 104 0.69 -31.19 -0.60
CA LEU A 104 1.69 -31.22 -1.67
C LEU A 104 2.13 -29.81 -2.10
N ASP A 105 1.28 -28.81 -1.91
CA ASP A 105 1.61 -27.41 -2.21
C ASP A 105 2.18 -26.63 -1.02
N GLY A 106 2.10 -27.20 0.19
CA GLY A 106 2.68 -26.68 1.41
C GLY A 106 1.88 -25.54 2.03
N ASP A 107 0.60 -25.42 1.70
CA ASP A 107 -0.27 -24.34 2.18
C ASP A 107 -0.89 -24.63 3.56
N GLY A 108 -0.65 -25.84 4.10
CA GLY A 108 -1.15 -26.29 5.39
C GLY A 108 -2.63 -26.70 5.38
N GLN A 109 -3.27 -26.80 4.20
CA GLN A 109 -4.64 -27.23 4.00
C GLN A 109 -4.69 -28.50 3.14
N GLU A 110 -5.63 -29.39 3.42
CA GLU A 110 -5.83 -30.60 2.60
C GLU A 110 -6.90 -30.35 1.54
N GLY A 111 -6.48 -30.19 0.28
CA GLY A 111 -7.36 -30.11 -0.89
C GLY A 111 -7.79 -28.70 -1.27
N LYS A 112 -8.95 -28.57 -1.94
CA LYS A 112 -9.40 -27.29 -2.49
C LYS A 112 -9.66 -26.29 -1.34
N PRO A 113 -9.06 -25.08 -1.36
CA PRO A 113 -9.28 -24.09 -0.31
C PRO A 113 -10.76 -23.76 -0.24
N GLU A 114 -11.37 -23.99 0.93
CA GLU A 114 -12.71 -23.50 1.18
C GLU A 114 -12.64 -21.97 1.24
N PRO A 115 -13.51 -21.23 0.56
CA PRO A 115 -13.54 -19.78 0.68
C PRO A 115 -13.88 -19.42 2.13
N HIS A 116 -12.84 -19.14 2.92
CA HIS A 116 -13.01 -18.67 4.28
C HIS A 116 -13.57 -17.24 4.23
N ALA A 117 -14.86 -17.11 4.50
CA ALA A 117 -15.46 -15.82 4.80
C ALA A 117 -14.88 -15.33 6.14
N MET A 118 -13.79 -14.54 6.06
CA MET A 118 -13.26 -13.87 7.23
C MET A 118 -14.27 -12.81 7.67
N VAL A 119 -15.00 -13.08 8.76
CA VAL A 119 -15.88 -12.10 9.39
C VAL A 119 -15.00 -11.02 10.02
N VAL A 120 -14.63 -10.02 9.22
CA VAL A 120 -13.95 -8.83 9.72
C VAL A 120 -14.98 -8.02 10.48
N ASN A 121 -14.82 -7.91 11.79
CA ASN A 121 -15.61 -6.98 12.58
C ASN A 121 -15.43 -5.57 12.00
N ALA A 122 -16.48 -5.03 11.38
CA ALA A 122 -16.44 -3.76 10.66
C ALA A 122 -15.98 -2.60 11.56
N ASP A 123 -16.26 -2.65 12.86
CA ASP A 123 -15.84 -1.63 13.81
C ASP A 123 -14.33 -1.69 14.06
N VAL A 124 -13.75 -2.88 14.14
CA VAL A 124 -12.30 -3.06 14.24
C VAL A 124 -11.60 -2.58 12.96
N ALA A 125 -12.18 -2.85 11.79
CA ALA A 125 -11.65 -2.35 10.51
C ALA A 125 -11.67 -0.82 10.44
N ARG A 126 -12.78 -0.18 10.83
CA ARG A 126 -12.89 1.29 10.90
C ARG A 126 -11.90 1.89 11.89
N GLN A 127 -11.74 1.29 13.06
CA GLN A 127 -10.77 1.74 14.06
C GLN A 127 -9.33 1.66 13.54
N ARG A 128 -8.96 0.55 12.88
CA ARG A 128 -7.64 0.40 12.27
C ARG A 128 -7.41 1.42 11.15
N ALA A 129 -8.39 1.63 10.29
CA ALA A 129 -8.31 2.65 9.23
C ALA A 129 -8.08 4.05 9.82
N ALA A 130 -8.86 4.43 10.84
CA ALA A 130 -8.70 5.71 11.53
C ALA A 130 -7.35 5.84 12.24
N GLN A 131 -6.82 4.76 12.82
CA GLN A 131 -5.47 4.74 13.41
C GLN A 131 -4.39 4.94 12.34
N HIS A 132 -4.51 4.27 11.19
CA HIS A 132 -3.58 4.44 10.08
C HIS A 132 -3.59 5.85 9.51
N GLU A 133 -4.77 6.47 9.38
CA GLU A 133 -4.90 7.87 8.95
C GLU A 133 -4.23 8.83 9.94
N ARG A 134 -4.45 8.65 11.25
CA ARG A 134 -3.78 9.44 12.29
C ARG A 134 -2.27 9.27 12.24
N GLN A 135 -1.78 8.04 12.05
CA GLN A 135 -0.35 7.76 11.96
C GLN A 135 0.26 8.41 10.71
N ARG A 136 -0.42 8.33 9.56
CA ARG A 136 0.01 9.02 8.32
C ARG A 136 0.05 10.52 8.52
N ALA A 137 -0.98 11.11 9.12
CA ALA A 137 -1.02 12.55 9.42
C ALA A 137 0.14 12.99 10.34
N ARG A 138 0.48 12.17 11.35
CA ARG A 138 1.64 12.42 12.23
C ARG A 138 2.97 12.36 11.46
N VAL A 139 3.16 11.36 10.60
CA VAL A 139 4.38 11.23 9.78
C VAL A 139 4.51 12.40 8.81
N MET A 140 3.43 12.79 8.12
CA MET A 140 3.43 13.94 7.22
C MET A 140 3.76 15.24 7.96
N ARG A 141 3.15 15.46 9.14
CA ARG A 141 3.46 16.63 9.97
C ARG A 141 4.93 16.68 10.39
N LEU A 142 5.52 15.53 10.75
CA LEU A 142 6.94 15.46 11.09
C LEU A 142 7.82 15.80 9.87
N ALA A 143 7.50 15.26 8.70
CA ALA A 143 8.22 15.54 7.46
C ALA A 143 8.16 17.03 7.10
N ASP A 144 6.98 17.66 7.20
CA ASP A 144 6.80 19.09 6.94
C ASP A 144 7.61 19.96 7.90
N LEU A 145 7.66 19.61 9.19
CA LEU A 145 8.46 20.33 10.20
C LEU A 145 9.96 20.19 9.94
N LEU A 146 10.43 19.01 9.56
CA LEU A 146 11.84 18.77 9.24
C LEU A 146 12.26 19.52 7.97
N GLU A 147 11.41 19.50 6.95
CA GLU A 147 11.65 20.26 5.72
C GLU A 147 11.69 21.76 6.02
N PHE A 148 10.78 22.25 6.86
CA PHE A 148 10.80 23.64 7.29
C PHE A 148 12.11 24.02 8.01
N VAL A 149 12.59 23.20 8.95
CA VAL A 149 13.86 23.44 9.64
C VAL A 149 15.04 23.48 8.66
N ARG A 150 15.07 22.57 7.68
CA ARG A 150 16.09 22.56 6.62
C ARG A 150 16.06 23.82 5.76
N GLN A 151 14.87 24.25 5.35
CA GLN A 151 14.71 25.47 4.56
C GLN A 151 15.16 26.71 5.33
N VAL A 152 14.83 26.80 6.62
CA VAL A 152 15.28 27.89 7.49
C VAL A 152 16.79 27.87 7.68
N ALA A 153 17.41 26.69 7.83
CA ALA A 153 18.85 26.57 7.94
C ALA A 153 19.58 27.04 6.66
N MET A 154 19.03 26.76 5.48
CA MET A 154 19.63 27.15 4.19
C MET A 154 19.35 28.60 3.79
N LYS A 155 18.11 29.06 3.95
CA LYS A 155 17.64 30.37 3.43
C LYS A 155 17.59 31.46 4.50
N GLY A 156 17.65 31.08 5.78
CA GLY A 156 17.49 31.96 6.93
C GLY A 156 16.05 32.03 7.48
N THR A 157 15.88 32.81 8.54
CA THR A 157 14.64 32.89 9.36
C THR A 157 13.70 34.03 8.98
N SER A 158 13.87 34.66 7.80
CA SER A 158 13.00 35.76 7.38
C SER A 158 11.86 35.28 6.49
N GLU A 159 10.64 35.82 6.68
CA GLU A 159 9.46 35.50 5.85
C GLU A 159 9.77 35.71 4.35
N ARG A 160 10.50 36.79 4.03
CA ARG A 160 10.90 37.14 2.66
C ARG A 160 11.86 36.11 2.04
N ALA A 161 12.83 35.59 2.80
CA ALA A 161 13.76 34.58 2.30
C ALA A 161 13.07 33.23 2.01
N LEU A 162 11.98 32.95 2.71
CA LEU A 162 11.13 31.77 2.47
C LEU A 162 10.04 32.03 1.42
N GLY A 163 9.98 33.23 0.83
CA GLY A 163 8.98 33.58 -0.18
C GLY A 163 7.56 33.74 0.35
N ILE A 164 7.40 33.94 1.66
CA ILE A 164 6.10 34.01 2.33
C ILE A 164 5.53 35.42 2.18
N ARG A 165 4.31 35.53 1.64
CA ARG A 165 3.62 36.81 1.44
C ARG A 165 2.82 37.21 2.69
N PRO A 166 2.77 38.51 3.04
CA PRO A 166 1.94 39.00 4.14
C PRO A 166 0.46 38.66 3.96
N GLY A 167 -0.25 38.41 5.06
CA GLY A 167 -1.71 38.18 5.07
C GLY A 167 -2.18 36.83 4.52
N THR A 168 -1.27 35.90 4.21
CA THR A 168 -1.61 34.57 3.69
C THR A 168 -1.70 33.51 4.80
N GLU A 169 -2.42 32.42 4.55
CA GLU A 169 -2.42 31.24 5.44
C GLU A 169 -1.00 30.70 5.67
N ALA A 170 -0.13 30.78 4.65
CA ALA A 170 1.28 30.42 4.76
C ALA A 170 2.02 31.21 5.84
N ARG A 171 1.67 32.50 6.02
CA ARG A 171 2.23 33.32 7.11
C ARG A 171 1.75 32.84 8.47
N THR A 172 0.46 32.56 8.64
CA THR A 172 -0.07 32.03 9.90
C THR A 172 0.59 30.70 10.26
N ARG A 173 0.75 29.81 9.28
CA ARG A 173 1.44 28.53 9.44
C ARG A 173 2.91 28.72 9.82
N TYR A 174 3.61 29.64 9.16
CA TYR A 174 4.99 29.99 9.48
C TYR A 174 5.15 30.50 10.91
N LEU A 175 4.29 31.41 11.36
CA LEU A 175 4.33 31.97 12.71
C LEU A 175 4.07 30.87 13.76
N ALA A 176 3.06 30.03 13.53
CA ALA A 176 2.78 28.88 14.39
C ALA A 176 3.95 27.89 14.46
N THR A 177 4.57 27.56 13.33
CA THR A 177 5.75 26.68 13.29
C THR A 177 6.96 27.32 13.99
N ARG A 178 7.22 28.62 13.78
CA ARG A 178 8.28 29.35 14.50
C ARG A 178 8.07 29.25 16.01
N ASP A 179 6.87 29.58 16.47
CA ASP A 179 6.56 29.64 17.90
C ASP A 179 6.64 28.23 18.52
N LEU A 180 6.23 27.20 17.77
CA LEU A 180 6.44 25.81 18.13
C LEU A 180 7.94 25.48 18.28
N LEU A 181 8.77 25.82 17.30
CA LEU A 181 10.21 25.56 17.36
C LEU A 181 10.89 26.27 18.53
N ILE A 182 10.44 27.49 18.86
CA ILE A 182 10.93 28.23 20.03
C ILE A 182 10.46 27.54 21.33
N GLY A 183 9.19 27.14 21.41
CA GLY A 183 8.65 26.42 22.56
C GLY A 183 9.33 25.06 22.80
N LEU A 184 9.79 24.41 21.74
CA LEU A 184 10.57 23.16 21.82
C LEU A 184 12.07 23.37 22.11
N GLY A 185 12.54 24.63 22.19
CA GLY A 185 13.97 24.93 22.39
C GLY A 185 14.87 24.67 21.18
N ILE A 186 14.29 24.43 20.01
CA ILE A 186 15.04 24.25 18.74
C ILE A 186 15.49 25.61 18.18
N ALA A 187 14.71 26.65 18.48
CA ALA A 187 14.94 28.03 18.07
C ALA A 187 14.90 28.98 19.27
N ARG A 188 15.44 30.19 19.09
CA ARG A 188 15.26 31.31 20.02
C ARG A 188 15.09 32.63 19.30
N TRP A 189 14.45 33.58 19.98
CA TRP A 189 14.53 34.98 19.63
C TRP A 189 15.98 35.48 19.73
N LYS A 190 16.42 36.30 18.79
CA LYS A 190 17.74 36.94 18.84
C LYS A 190 17.84 37.91 20.01
N ASP A 191 16.75 38.63 20.27
CA ASP A 191 16.55 39.50 21.42
C ASP A 191 15.15 39.21 22.00
N ALA A 192 15.11 38.74 23.24
CA ALA A 192 13.86 38.39 23.91
C ALA A 192 12.97 39.62 24.17
N GLY A 193 13.56 40.81 24.33
CA GLY A 193 12.83 42.06 24.52
C GLY A 193 12.35 42.70 23.21
N ARG A 194 12.86 42.25 22.06
CA ARG A 194 12.54 42.80 20.74
C ARG A 194 12.30 41.69 19.71
N PRO A 195 11.10 41.10 19.66
CA PRO A 195 10.77 40.05 18.69
C PRO A 195 10.98 40.46 17.22
N GLN A 196 10.92 41.76 16.92
CA GLN A 196 11.19 42.31 15.58
C GLN A 196 12.65 42.12 15.13
N ALA A 197 13.59 41.90 16.05
CA ALA A 197 14.98 41.57 15.72
C ALA A 197 15.11 40.20 15.03
N GLY A 198 14.03 39.40 15.02
CA GLY A 198 13.97 38.09 14.43
C GLY A 198 14.44 36.99 15.37
N TRP A 199 14.53 35.79 14.83
CA TRP A 199 14.86 34.58 15.56
C TRP A 199 15.95 33.80 14.84
N THR A 200 16.53 32.81 15.51
CA THR A 200 17.57 31.94 14.96
C THR A 200 17.34 30.51 15.43
N LEU A 201 17.75 29.53 14.60
CA LEU A 201 17.91 28.16 15.05
C LEU A 201 19.11 28.08 16.01
N ILE A 202 18.98 27.25 17.04
CA ILE A 202 20.06 26.92 17.98
C ILE A 202 20.63 25.55 17.65
N LEU A 203 19.77 24.65 17.18
CA LEU A 203 20.11 23.28 16.82
C LEU A 203 20.20 23.12 15.30
N THR A 204 21.03 22.20 14.86
CA THR A 204 21.06 21.71 13.49
C THR A 204 19.80 20.89 13.17
N ALA A 205 19.53 20.64 11.88
CA ALA A 205 18.40 19.83 11.47
C ALA A 205 18.45 18.42 12.06
N ASP A 206 19.63 17.81 12.15
CA ASP A 206 19.82 16.45 12.67
C ASP A 206 19.59 16.38 14.19
N GLU A 207 20.04 17.39 14.93
CA GLU A 207 19.80 17.52 16.38
C GLU A 207 18.32 17.80 16.71
N ALA A 208 17.60 18.45 15.80
CA ALA A 208 16.17 18.74 15.96
C ALA A 208 15.28 17.49 15.76
N VAL A 209 15.73 16.49 14.99
CA VAL A 209 14.97 15.25 14.70
C VAL A 209 14.42 14.56 15.96
N PRO A 210 15.22 14.22 16.98
CA PRO A 210 14.71 13.52 18.16
C PRO A 210 13.68 14.35 18.93
N LEU A 211 13.84 15.68 19.02
CA LEU A 211 12.90 16.56 19.71
C LEU A 211 11.57 16.67 18.97
N LEU A 212 11.61 16.83 17.64
CA LEU A 212 10.41 16.87 16.79
C LEU A 212 9.70 15.53 16.77
N LYS A 213 10.45 14.42 16.67
CA LYS A 213 9.87 13.08 16.72
C LYS A 213 9.17 12.83 18.05
N LYS A 214 9.81 13.20 19.17
CA LYS A 214 9.20 13.13 20.51
C LYS A 214 7.90 13.93 20.56
N HIS A 215 7.92 15.19 20.13
CA HIS A 215 6.74 16.04 20.14
C HIS A 215 5.58 15.51 19.28
N VAL A 216 5.85 15.05 18.05
CA VAL A 216 4.78 14.60 17.14
C VAL A 216 4.26 13.20 17.49
N MET A 217 5.09 12.35 18.12
CA MET A 217 4.72 10.98 18.47
C MET A 217 4.12 10.84 19.88
N ASP A 218 4.57 11.63 20.86
CA ASP A 218 4.18 11.49 22.28
C ASP A 218 2.93 12.27 22.67
N VAL A 219 2.37 13.11 21.77
CA VAL A 219 1.06 13.73 22.00
C VAL A 219 -0.02 12.64 21.86
N VAL A 220 -0.32 11.99 22.99
CA VAL A 220 -1.40 11.02 23.21
C VAL A 220 -2.35 11.60 24.25
#